data_AF-A0A5C8AEJ1-F1
#
_entry.id   AF-A0A5C8AEJ1-F1
#
_cell.length_a   1.000
_cell.length_b   1.000
_cell.length_c   1.000
_cell.angle_alpha   90.00
_cell.angle_beta   90.00
_cell.angle_gamma   90.00
#
_symmetry.space_group_name_H-M   'P 1'
#
loop_
_entity.id
_entity.type
_entity.pdbx_description
1 polymer ?
#
loop_
_entity_poly.entity_id
_entity_poly.type
_entity_poly.pdbx_seq_one_letter_code
_entity_poly.pdbx_strand_id
1 'polypeptide(L)'
;MEKNGFHNQKMSFFPCGNLAYGKFSKSQRNRGVIKKQTITKTTTMTAYTLPHFGNLPLANLEEYYDVELEFNGNRIQVDLNFENKTVDSSTMEKIKKILENLDQFDKLNHAYMLDDYNDEDGDTVKFYLQHHLEEVGEYELSNLINLNDSTIEPEQQLLTQLKLVRVGLYPDGDDNFAIFDYSIGEEITNYLVVINTDENGELDYMSMES
;
A
#
# COMPACT_ATOMS: atom_id res chain seq x y z
N MET A 1 -60.30 -13.49 8.35
CA MET A 1 -61.08 -14.60 7.76
C MET A 1 -60.18 -15.16 6.67
N GLU A 2 -59.67 -16.39 6.64
CA GLU A 2 -59.95 -17.71 7.22
C GLU A 2 -58.58 -18.41 7.45
N LYS A 3 -58.28 -18.96 8.63
CA LYS A 3 -58.45 -20.37 9.08
C LYS A 3 -57.67 -21.43 8.27
N ASN A 4 -56.77 -22.12 8.99
CA ASN A 4 -56.56 -23.59 9.09
C ASN A 4 -55.06 -23.87 9.32
N GLY A 5 -54.56 -24.53 10.38
CA GLY A 5 -55.17 -25.38 11.40
C GLY A 5 -54.68 -26.83 11.26
N PHE A 6 -54.27 -27.44 12.39
CA PHE A 6 -53.97 -28.87 12.66
C PHE A 6 -52.57 -29.39 12.30
N HIS A 7 -51.90 -30.28 13.06
CA HIS A 7 -51.99 -30.86 14.42
C HIS A 7 -50.69 -31.72 14.53
N ASN A 8 -49.86 -31.62 15.58
CA ASN A 8 -49.90 -32.39 16.83
C ASN A 8 -49.33 -33.82 16.72
N GLN A 9 -48.22 -34.13 17.40
CA GLN A 9 -48.17 -35.25 18.36
C GLN A 9 -46.88 -35.32 19.20
N LYS A 10 -47.11 -35.34 20.51
CA LYS A 10 -46.24 -35.83 21.60
C LYS A 10 -46.10 -37.35 21.54
N MET A 11 -45.01 -37.88 22.10
CA MET A 11 -44.90 -39.04 23.01
C MET A 11 -43.40 -39.37 23.16
N SER A 12 -42.82 -39.83 24.26
CA SER A 12 -43.33 -40.32 25.55
C SER A 12 -42.13 -40.48 26.50
N PHE A 13 -42.33 -40.15 27.77
CA PHE A 13 -41.41 -40.41 28.88
C PHE A 13 -41.60 -41.84 29.46
N PHE A 14 -40.61 -42.25 30.27
CA PHE A 14 -40.54 -43.30 31.30
C PHE A 14 -39.82 -44.63 30.94
N PRO A 15 -39.23 -45.37 31.91
CA PRO A 15 -38.94 -45.02 33.32
C PRO A 15 -37.49 -45.34 33.81
N CYS A 16 -37.14 -44.74 34.95
CA CYS A 16 -36.07 -45.18 35.85
C CYS A 16 -36.40 -46.52 36.53
N GLY A 17 -35.38 -47.33 36.78
CA GLY A 17 -35.44 -48.39 37.79
C GLY A 17 -34.36 -49.46 37.63
N ASN A 18 -33.26 -49.33 38.38
CA ASN A 18 -32.83 -50.34 39.37
C ASN A 18 -31.42 -50.03 39.89
N LEU A 19 -31.36 -49.70 41.19
CA LEU A 19 -30.18 -49.80 42.03
C LEU A 19 -30.13 -51.24 42.57
N ALA A 20 -29.06 -51.97 42.25
CA ALA A 20 -28.68 -53.16 43.00
C ALA A 20 -27.16 -53.14 43.22
N TYR A 21 -26.81 -53.20 44.51
CA TYR A 21 -25.47 -53.18 45.05
C TYR A 21 -24.66 -54.41 44.63
N GLY A 22 -23.48 -54.19 44.04
CA GLY A 22 -22.49 -55.22 43.72
C GLY A 22 -21.08 -54.68 43.98
N LYS A 23 -20.41 -55.30 44.96
CA LYS A 23 -19.11 -54.92 45.55
C LYS A 23 -18.01 -54.64 44.52
N PHE A 24 -17.31 -53.51 44.66
CA PHE A 24 -16.01 -53.29 44.02
C PHE A 24 -15.00 -52.58 44.94
N SER A 25 -13.75 -52.98 44.76
CA SER A 25 -12.51 -52.24 44.99
C SER A 25 -11.79 -52.38 46.32
N LYS A 26 -10.66 -53.11 46.28
CA LYS A 26 -9.36 -52.49 46.53
C LYS A 26 -8.49 -52.68 45.29
N SER A 27 -8.49 -51.66 44.43
CA SER A 27 -7.48 -51.50 43.38
C SER A 27 -6.95 -50.07 43.43
N GLN A 28 -5.64 -49.96 43.46
CA GLN A 28 -4.85 -48.77 43.72
C GLN A 28 -5.16 -47.66 42.71
N ARG A 29 -5.61 -46.50 43.18
CA ARG A 29 -5.70 -45.28 42.36
C ARG A 29 -4.34 -44.63 42.28
N ASN A 30 -3.63 -44.86 41.17
CA ASN A 30 -2.57 -43.98 40.69
C ASN A 30 -3.16 -42.57 40.52
N ARG A 31 -2.64 -41.60 41.28
CA ARG A 31 -2.87 -40.18 41.03
C ARG A 31 -2.04 -39.77 39.82
N GLY A 32 -2.60 -39.98 38.62
CA GLY A 32 -2.09 -39.37 37.41
C GLY A 32 -2.27 -37.86 37.48
N VAL A 33 -1.16 -37.13 37.50
CA VAL A 33 -1.13 -35.69 37.30
C VAL A 33 -1.59 -35.41 35.87
N ILE A 34 -2.79 -34.85 35.70
CA ILE A 34 -3.23 -34.32 34.41
C ILE A 34 -2.42 -33.04 34.17
N LYS A 35 -1.29 -33.17 33.48
CA LYS A 35 -0.64 -32.02 32.85
C LYS A 35 -1.58 -31.52 31.76
N LYS A 36 -2.20 -30.35 31.98
CA LYS A 36 -2.85 -29.61 30.89
C LYS A 36 -1.77 -29.29 29.87
N GLN A 37 -1.74 -30.04 28.77
CA GLN A 37 -0.96 -29.70 27.60
C GLN A 37 -1.64 -28.49 26.98
N THR A 38 -1.03 -27.32 27.16
CA THR A 38 -1.39 -26.12 26.39
C THR A 38 -1.04 -26.43 24.95
N ILE A 39 -2.05 -26.75 24.14
CA ILE A 39 -1.90 -26.85 22.69
C ILE A 39 -1.79 -25.42 22.20
N THR A 40 -0.56 -24.92 22.02
CA THR A 40 -0.33 -23.74 21.19
C THR A 40 -0.65 -24.14 19.76
N LYS A 41 -1.83 -23.78 19.28
CA LYS A 41 -2.20 -23.88 17.88
C LYS A 41 -1.25 -22.94 17.13
N THR A 42 -0.26 -23.50 16.43
CA THR A 42 0.58 -22.72 15.52
C THR A 42 -0.31 -22.25 14.39
N THR A 43 -0.89 -21.06 14.53
CA THR A 43 -1.59 -20.39 13.43
C THR A 43 -0.52 -20.09 12.39
N THR A 44 -0.52 -20.80 11.27
CA THR A 44 0.22 -20.38 10.08
C THR A 44 -0.27 -18.98 9.73
N MET A 45 0.56 -17.97 9.97
CA MET A 45 0.29 -16.60 9.58
C MET A 45 0.25 -16.58 8.05
N THR A 46 -0.90 -16.26 7.48
CA THR A 46 -1.03 -16.01 6.06
C THR A 46 -0.16 -14.80 5.71
N ALA A 47 0.75 -14.98 4.75
CA ALA A 47 1.69 -13.96 4.32
C ALA A 47 1.61 -13.80 2.80
N TYR A 48 2.00 -12.62 2.33
CA TYR A 48 2.04 -12.23 0.94
C TYR A 48 3.44 -11.75 0.57
N THR A 49 3.95 -12.14 -0.59
CA THR A 49 5.28 -11.74 -1.04
C THR A 49 5.17 -10.51 -1.94
N LEU A 50 5.77 -9.39 -1.53
CA LEU A 50 5.88 -8.18 -2.32
C LEU A 50 7.31 -8.01 -2.87
N PRO A 51 7.47 -7.46 -4.09
CA PRO A 51 8.77 -7.05 -4.60
C PRO A 51 9.47 -6.13 -3.60
N HIS A 52 10.78 -6.34 -3.39
CA HIS A 52 11.64 -5.58 -2.47
C HIS A 52 11.35 -5.73 -0.96
N PHE A 53 10.08 -5.84 -0.55
CA PHE A 53 9.67 -5.97 0.85
C PHE A 53 9.65 -7.42 1.37
N GLY A 54 9.64 -8.41 0.47
CA GLY A 54 9.62 -9.82 0.86
C GLY A 54 8.25 -10.25 1.42
N ASN A 55 8.25 -11.14 2.42
CA ASN A 55 7.02 -11.70 2.98
C ASN A 55 6.43 -10.80 4.06
N LEU A 56 5.28 -10.19 3.80
CA LEU A 56 4.52 -9.42 4.78
C LEU A 56 3.34 -10.26 5.30
N PRO A 57 3.01 -10.18 6.60
CA PRO A 57 1.83 -10.84 7.13
C PRO A 57 0.55 -10.12 6.66
N LEU A 58 -0.56 -10.84 6.48
CA LEU A 58 -1.87 -10.22 6.18
C LEU A 58 -2.58 -9.68 7.44
N ALA A 59 -2.03 -9.95 8.62
CA ALA A 59 -2.54 -9.50 9.90
C ALA A 59 -1.39 -9.22 10.87
N ASN A 60 -1.59 -8.27 11.78
CA ASN A 60 -0.53 -7.70 12.61
C ASN A 60 0.55 -7.01 11.76
N LEU A 61 0.10 -6.22 10.77
CA LEU A 61 0.97 -5.33 10.01
C LEU A 61 1.56 -4.24 10.91
N GLU A 62 2.79 -3.83 10.60
CA GLU A 62 3.32 -2.56 11.07
C GLU A 62 2.64 -1.43 10.28
N GLU A 63 2.59 -0.23 10.88
CA GLU A 63 1.99 0.93 10.21
C GLU A 63 2.85 1.43 9.03
N TYR A 64 4.16 1.19 9.09
CA TYR A 64 5.11 1.73 8.12
C TYR A 64 6.15 0.69 7.73
N TYR A 65 6.38 0.58 6.42
CA TYR A 65 7.48 -0.18 5.83
C TYR A 65 8.14 0.67 4.77
N ASP A 66 9.46 0.62 4.68
CA ASP A 66 10.21 1.33 3.65
C ASP A 66 11.35 0.48 3.08
N VAL A 67 11.70 0.77 1.84
CA VAL A 67 12.89 0.28 1.17
C VAL A 67 13.46 1.38 0.28
N GLU A 68 14.76 1.33 0.05
CA GLU A 68 15.40 2.10 -1.01
C GLU A 68 15.77 1.15 -2.16
N LEU A 69 15.57 1.59 -3.40
CA LEU A 69 15.95 0.82 -4.58
C LEU A 69 16.52 1.72 -5.68
N GLU A 70 17.29 1.12 -6.57
CA GLU A 70 17.80 1.78 -7.78
C GLU A 70 16.75 1.67 -8.90
N PHE A 71 16.31 2.80 -9.43
CA PHE A 71 15.34 2.93 -10.50
C PHE A 71 15.78 3.99 -11.52
N ASN A 72 15.86 3.61 -12.79
CA ASN A 72 16.31 4.48 -13.88
C ASN A 72 17.66 5.23 -13.60
N GLY A 73 18.55 4.60 -12.83
CA GLY A 73 19.85 5.14 -12.46
C GLY A 73 19.84 6.13 -11.29
N ASN A 74 18.71 6.28 -10.60
CA ASN A 74 18.58 7.07 -9.38
C ASN A 74 18.15 6.16 -8.21
N ARG A 75 18.50 6.53 -6.99
CA ARG A 75 17.94 5.90 -5.78
C ARG A 75 16.60 6.53 -5.48
N ILE A 76 15.58 5.70 -5.27
CA ILE A 76 14.24 6.15 -4.87
C ILE A 76 13.85 5.49 -3.55
N GLN A 77 13.04 6.18 -2.77
CA GLN A 77 12.36 5.61 -1.60
C GLN A 77 11.02 4.99 -2.03
N VAL A 78 10.71 3.80 -1.51
CA VAL A 78 9.38 3.22 -1.66
C VAL A 78 8.86 2.87 -0.28
N ASP A 79 7.68 3.37 0.08
CA ASP A 79 7.06 3.13 1.38
C ASP A 79 5.62 2.61 1.28
N LEU A 80 5.27 1.77 2.25
CA LEU A 80 3.93 1.23 2.47
C LEU A 80 3.41 1.77 3.80
N ASN A 81 2.24 2.40 3.77
CA ASN A 81 1.57 2.97 4.92
C ASN A 81 0.24 2.26 5.13
N PHE A 82 0.14 1.48 6.20
CA PHE A 82 -1.09 0.78 6.58
C PHE A 82 -1.72 1.46 7.80
N GLU A 83 -2.92 2.00 7.63
CA GLU A 83 -3.71 2.46 8.77
C GLU A 83 -4.28 1.27 9.54
N ASN A 84 -4.61 0.19 8.83
CA ASN A 84 -5.18 -1.01 9.39
C ASN A 84 -4.11 -2.07 9.69
N LYS A 85 -4.28 -2.79 10.80
CA LYS A 85 -3.40 -3.94 11.15
C LYS A 85 -3.68 -5.19 10.32
N THR A 86 -4.64 -5.15 9.41
CA THR A 86 -5.05 -6.27 8.56
C THR A 86 -5.30 -5.78 7.15
N VAL A 87 -4.89 -6.58 6.17
CA VAL A 87 -5.12 -6.30 4.75
C VAL A 87 -5.51 -7.59 4.03
N ASP A 88 -6.35 -7.50 3.02
CA ASP A 88 -6.70 -8.65 2.21
C ASP A 88 -5.69 -8.92 1.08
N SER A 89 -5.75 -10.13 0.52
CA SER A 89 -4.86 -10.51 -0.58
C SER A 89 -5.08 -9.71 -1.86
N SER A 90 -6.28 -9.18 -2.10
CA SER A 90 -6.56 -8.38 -3.30
C SER A 90 -5.88 -7.03 -3.26
N THR A 91 -5.88 -6.36 -2.11
CA THR A 91 -5.14 -5.12 -1.89
C THR A 91 -3.64 -5.34 -2.00
N MET A 92 -3.12 -6.45 -1.46
CA MET A 92 -1.72 -6.84 -1.66
C MET A 92 -1.36 -7.10 -3.13
N GLU A 93 -2.28 -7.65 -3.94
CA GLU A 93 -2.06 -7.79 -5.39
C GLU A 93 -2.06 -6.43 -6.11
N LYS A 94 -2.90 -5.47 -5.70
CA LYS A 94 -2.86 -4.09 -6.22
C LYS A 94 -1.50 -3.42 -5.93
N ILE A 95 -1.04 -3.49 -4.68
CA ILE A 95 0.30 -3.01 -4.29
C ILE A 95 1.38 -3.65 -5.17
N LYS A 96 1.36 -4.99 -5.28
CA LYS A 96 2.32 -5.74 -6.07
C LYS A 96 2.31 -5.31 -7.54
N LYS A 97 1.14 -5.11 -8.14
CA LYS A 97 1.00 -4.64 -9.52
C LYS A 97 1.71 -3.30 -9.73
N ILE A 98 1.60 -2.35 -8.79
CA ILE A 98 2.32 -1.08 -8.88
C ILE A 98 3.83 -1.31 -8.81
N LEU A 99 4.29 -2.06 -7.80
CA LEU A 99 5.71 -2.34 -7.59
C LEU A 99 6.37 -3.09 -8.76
N GLU A 100 5.66 -4.02 -9.41
CA GLU A 100 6.19 -4.77 -10.57
C GLU A 100 6.19 -3.95 -11.87
N ASN A 101 5.41 -2.87 -11.96
CA ASN A 101 5.22 -2.09 -13.17
C ASN A 101 5.61 -0.61 -13.00
N LEU A 102 6.54 -0.30 -12.08
CA LEU A 102 7.00 1.08 -11.82
C LEU A 102 7.43 1.82 -13.11
N ASP A 103 8.15 1.17 -14.03
CA ASP A 103 8.55 1.78 -15.31
C ASP A 103 7.35 2.18 -16.20
N GLN A 104 6.25 1.44 -16.14
CA GLN A 104 5.03 1.80 -16.88
C GLN A 104 4.32 2.99 -16.24
N PHE A 105 4.18 2.99 -14.92
CA PHE A 105 3.57 4.11 -14.20
C PHE A 105 4.40 5.38 -14.32
N ASP A 106 5.72 5.27 -14.25
CA ASP A 106 6.64 6.39 -14.45
C ASP A 106 6.45 7.06 -15.82
N LYS A 107 6.35 6.26 -16.89
CA LYS A 107 6.06 6.76 -18.24
C LYS A 107 4.69 7.42 -18.35
N LEU A 108 3.68 6.85 -17.70
CA LEU A 108 2.33 7.40 -17.67
C LEU A 108 2.30 8.75 -16.93
N ASN A 109 2.98 8.82 -15.79
CA ASN A 109 3.13 10.02 -14.98
C ASN A 109 3.87 11.12 -15.74
N HIS A 110 4.93 10.79 -16.48
CA HIS A 110 5.59 11.73 -17.39
C HIS A 110 4.67 12.24 -18.49
N ALA A 111 3.75 11.42 -19.00
CA ALA A 111 2.73 11.88 -19.93
C ALA A 111 1.76 12.87 -19.27
N TYR A 112 1.30 12.58 -18.05
CA TYR A 112 0.48 13.52 -17.28
C TYR A 112 1.18 14.85 -17.01
N MET A 113 2.47 14.84 -16.64
CA MET A 113 3.23 16.06 -16.42
C MET A 113 3.41 16.86 -17.71
N LEU A 114 3.60 16.19 -18.85
CA LEU A 114 3.69 16.83 -20.15
C LEU A 114 2.34 17.42 -20.58
N ASP A 115 1.24 16.73 -20.31
CA ASP A 115 -0.11 17.22 -20.61
C ASP A 115 -0.42 18.46 -19.77
N ASP A 116 -0.15 18.45 -18.46
CA ASP A 116 -0.30 19.62 -17.58
C ASP A 116 0.57 20.81 -18.04
N TYR A 117 1.84 20.57 -18.39
CA TYR A 117 2.72 21.61 -18.90
C TYR A 117 2.20 22.28 -20.19
N ASN A 118 1.54 21.52 -21.06
CA ASN A 118 1.00 22.01 -22.32
C ASN A 118 -0.42 22.58 -22.21
N ASP A 119 -1.11 22.35 -21.09
CA ASP A 119 -2.44 22.90 -20.86
C ASP A 119 -2.36 24.40 -20.53
N GLU A 120 -3.25 25.20 -21.11
CA GLU A 120 -3.34 26.63 -20.80
C GLU A 120 -3.84 26.87 -19.38
N ASP A 121 -4.65 25.93 -18.85
CA ASP A 121 -5.18 25.95 -17.50
C ASP A 121 -4.31 25.13 -16.51
N GLY A 122 -3.23 24.49 -16.99
CA GLY A 122 -2.29 23.73 -16.16
C GLY A 122 -1.48 24.63 -15.22
N ASP A 123 -1.55 24.37 -13.92
CA ASP A 123 -1.02 25.25 -12.88
C ASP A 123 0.04 24.61 -11.99
N THR A 124 0.39 23.34 -12.23
CA THR A 124 1.29 22.58 -11.35
C THR A 124 2.70 22.48 -11.93
N VAL A 125 2.88 21.78 -13.05
CA VAL A 125 4.20 21.50 -13.63
C VAL A 125 4.82 22.77 -14.19
N LYS A 126 4.04 23.55 -14.94
CA LYS A 126 4.53 24.80 -15.51
C LYS A 126 4.97 25.78 -14.42
N PHE A 127 4.18 25.91 -13.36
CA PHE A 127 4.52 26.76 -12.22
C PHE A 127 5.77 26.25 -11.51
N TYR A 128 5.88 24.93 -11.27
CA TYR A 128 7.09 24.32 -10.72
C TYR A 128 8.33 24.68 -11.55
N LEU A 129 8.29 24.48 -12.87
CA LEU A 129 9.45 24.73 -13.74
C LEU A 129 9.83 26.22 -13.76
N GLN A 130 8.85 27.11 -13.87
CA GLN A 130 9.08 28.56 -13.87
C GLN A 130 9.68 29.04 -12.55
N HIS A 131 9.12 28.59 -11.43
CA HIS A 131 9.64 28.91 -10.11
C HIS A 131 11.13 28.56 -9.98
N HIS A 132 11.53 27.37 -10.45
CA HIS A 132 12.94 26.95 -10.35
C HIS A 132 13.85 27.70 -11.32
N LEU A 133 13.38 28.08 -12.52
CA LEU A 133 14.17 28.93 -13.41
C LEU A 133 14.41 30.34 -12.85
N GLU A 134 13.50 30.83 -12.00
CA GLU A 134 13.61 32.14 -11.36
C GLU A 134 14.44 32.11 -10.07
N GLU A 135 14.28 31.07 -9.25
CA GLU A 135 14.85 31.01 -7.90
C GLU A 135 16.15 30.20 -7.79
N VAL A 136 16.37 29.20 -8.66
CA VAL A 136 17.62 28.41 -8.63
C VAL A 136 18.74 29.19 -9.30
N GLY A 137 19.93 29.21 -8.69
CA GLY A 137 21.07 29.93 -9.23
C GLY A 137 21.53 29.38 -10.59
N GLU A 138 21.97 30.28 -11.48
CA GLU A 138 22.44 29.92 -12.83
C GLU A 138 23.50 28.80 -12.84
N TYR A 139 24.40 28.80 -11.86
CA TYR A 139 25.41 27.74 -11.72
C TYR A 139 24.78 26.35 -11.51
N GLU A 140 23.78 26.24 -10.64
CA GLU A 140 23.10 24.97 -10.35
C GLU A 140 22.25 24.54 -11.55
N LEU A 141 21.48 25.46 -12.13
CA LEU A 141 20.70 25.21 -13.35
C LEU A 141 21.58 24.75 -14.52
N SER A 142 22.77 25.33 -14.68
CA SER A 142 23.69 24.94 -15.77
C SER A 142 24.22 23.51 -15.67
N ASN A 143 24.11 22.86 -14.50
CA ASN A 143 24.43 21.45 -14.34
C ASN A 143 23.28 20.53 -14.80
N LEU A 144 22.05 21.06 -14.85
CA LEU A 144 20.85 20.33 -15.27
C LEU A 144 20.53 20.54 -16.75
N ILE A 145 20.65 21.79 -17.23
CA ILE A 145 20.18 22.22 -18.54
C ILE A 145 21.19 23.12 -19.25
N ASN A 146 21.10 23.20 -20.58
CA ASN A 146 21.91 24.10 -21.37
C ASN A 146 21.18 25.43 -21.61
N LEU A 147 21.44 26.41 -20.75
CA LEU A 147 20.88 27.76 -20.83
C LEU A 147 21.28 28.53 -22.11
N ASN A 148 22.31 28.06 -22.83
CA ASN A 148 22.76 28.67 -24.09
C ASN A 148 22.17 27.99 -25.33
N ASP A 149 21.34 26.95 -25.17
CA ASP A 149 20.67 26.31 -26.29
C ASP A 149 19.52 27.19 -26.79
N SER A 150 19.61 27.66 -28.04
CA SER A 150 18.56 28.46 -28.66
C SER A 150 17.51 27.63 -29.40
N THR A 151 17.56 26.30 -29.31
CA THR A 151 16.67 25.37 -30.03
C THR A 151 15.58 24.78 -29.15
N ILE A 152 15.78 24.73 -27.83
CA ILE A 152 14.84 24.19 -26.85
C ILE A 152 14.76 25.16 -25.67
N GLU A 153 13.54 25.55 -25.30
CA GLU A 153 13.32 26.47 -24.19
C GLU A 153 13.82 25.86 -22.85
N PRO A 154 14.38 26.66 -21.93
CA PRO A 154 14.88 26.17 -20.65
C PRO A 154 13.86 25.35 -19.84
N GLU A 155 12.59 25.75 -19.85
CA GLU A 155 11.49 25.02 -19.19
C GLU A 155 11.37 23.59 -19.73
N GLN A 156 11.42 23.43 -21.06
CA GLN A 156 11.32 22.13 -21.72
C GLN A 156 12.53 21.26 -21.41
N GLN A 157 13.72 21.86 -21.33
CA GLN A 157 14.91 21.13 -20.89
C GLN A 157 14.75 20.67 -19.43
N LEU A 158 14.23 21.54 -18.56
CA LEU A 158 14.07 21.25 -17.13
C LEU A 158 12.98 20.20 -16.87
N LEU A 159 11.90 20.18 -17.66
CA LEU A 159 10.88 19.12 -17.64
C LEU A 159 11.49 17.72 -17.82
N THR A 160 12.53 17.59 -18.67
CA THR A 160 13.23 16.30 -18.85
C THR A 160 14.10 15.88 -17.67
N GLN A 161 14.33 16.78 -16.72
CA GLN A 161 15.13 16.52 -15.51
C GLN A 161 14.29 16.08 -14.32
N LEU A 162 12.94 16.20 -14.38
CA LEU A 162 12.06 15.63 -13.36
C LEU A 162 12.25 14.11 -13.31
N LYS A 163 12.60 13.61 -12.14
CA LYS A 163 12.86 12.19 -11.88
C LYS A 163 12.05 11.76 -10.67
N LEU A 164 11.54 10.53 -10.72
CA LEU A 164 10.92 9.89 -9.57
C LEU A 164 11.93 9.79 -8.43
N VAL A 165 11.55 10.28 -7.25
CA VAL A 165 12.37 10.22 -6.02
C VAL A 165 11.71 9.38 -4.94
N ARG A 166 10.37 9.31 -4.93
CA ARG A 166 9.63 8.49 -3.95
C ARG A 166 8.34 7.92 -4.51
N VAL A 167 7.99 6.72 -4.06
CA VAL A 167 6.68 6.09 -4.26
C VAL A 167 6.08 5.74 -2.90
N GLY A 168 5.02 6.46 -2.50
CA GLY A 168 4.24 6.16 -1.31
C GLY A 168 2.99 5.37 -1.65
N LEU A 169 2.72 4.27 -0.94
CA LEU A 169 1.51 3.48 -1.11
C LEU A 169 0.68 3.50 0.17
N TYR A 170 -0.61 3.81 0.04
CA TYR A 170 -1.56 4.02 1.12
C TYR A 170 -2.80 3.15 0.91
N PRO A 171 -2.71 1.83 1.14
CA PRO A 171 -3.74 0.88 0.70
C PRO A 171 -5.06 0.98 1.49
N ASP A 172 -5.02 1.67 2.63
CA ASP A 172 -6.18 1.97 3.48
C ASP A 172 -6.67 3.42 3.33
N GLY A 173 -6.00 4.25 2.53
CA GLY A 173 -6.32 5.67 2.38
C GLY A 173 -7.61 5.90 1.59
N ASP A 174 -8.41 6.86 2.04
CA ASP A 174 -9.70 7.20 1.40
C ASP A 174 -9.51 8.05 0.13
N ASP A 175 -8.42 8.83 0.05
CA ASP A 175 -8.24 9.83 -1.00
C ASP A 175 -7.33 9.33 -2.14
N ASN A 176 -6.17 8.73 -1.84
CA ASN A 176 -5.18 8.31 -2.83
C ASN A 176 -4.60 6.94 -2.47
N PHE A 177 -4.39 6.07 -3.46
CA PHE A 177 -3.77 4.76 -3.24
C PHE A 177 -2.26 4.80 -3.41
N ALA A 178 -1.77 5.51 -4.43
CA ALA A 178 -0.35 5.68 -4.70
C ALA A 178 0.01 7.14 -4.94
N ILE A 179 1.18 7.51 -4.44
CA ILE A 179 1.76 8.84 -4.55
C ILE A 179 3.13 8.70 -5.17
N PHE A 180 3.39 9.45 -6.24
CA PHE A 180 4.66 9.49 -6.94
C PHE A 180 5.24 10.90 -6.85
N ASP A 181 6.38 11.01 -6.18
CA ASP A 181 7.05 12.28 -5.96
C ASP A 181 8.17 12.46 -6.99
N TYR A 182 8.16 13.58 -7.69
CA TYR A 182 9.14 13.92 -8.72
C TYR A 182 9.91 15.18 -8.35
N SER A 183 11.22 15.18 -8.62
CA SER A 183 12.09 16.34 -8.41
C SER A 183 13.12 16.46 -9.52
N ILE A 184 13.59 17.69 -9.77
CA ILE A 184 14.78 17.95 -10.60
C ILE A 184 16.11 17.64 -9.88
N GLY A 185 16.02 17.32 -8.59
CA GLY A 185 17.15 16.95 -7.72
C GLY A 185 16.88 17.39 -6.29
N GLU A 186 16.81 16.44 -5.34
CA GLU A 186 16.56 16.73 -3.92
C GLU A 186 17.70 17.54 -3.28
N GLU A 187 18.88 17.54 -3.90
CA GLU A 187 20.00 18.39 -3.51
C GLU A 187 19.87 19.84 -3.99
N ILE A 188 18.97 20.10 -4.94
CA ILE A 188 18.74 21.41 -5.56
C ILE A 188 17.51 22.08 -4.93
N THR A 189 16.47 21.30 -4.64
CA THR A 189 15.18 21.80 -4.18
C THR A 189 14.47 20.81 -3.26
N ASN A 190 13.70 21.33 -2.30
CA ASN A 190 12.74 20.55 -1.52
C ASN A 190 11.35 20.51 -2.18
N TYR A 191 11.15 21.23 -3.29
CA TYR A 191 9.88 21.21 -3.99
C TYR A 191 9.73 19.92 -4.81
N LEU A 192 8.51 19.39 -4.81
CA LEU A 192 8.12 18.18 -5.52
C LEU A 192 6.96 18.48 -6.48
N VAL A 193 6.96 17.79 -7.63
CA VAL A 193 5.73 17.53 -8.38
C VAL A 193 5.19 16.20 -7.89
N VAL A 194 4.00 16.23 -7.28
CA VAL A 194 3.38 15.08 -6.64
C VAL A 194 2.22 14.61 -7.50
N ILE A 195 2.26 13.34 -7.91
CA ILE A 195 1.19 12.69 -8.66
C ILE A 195 0.47 11.71 -7.75
N ASN A 196 -0.82 11.96 -7.53
CA ASN A 196 -1.69 11.09 -6.76
C ASN A 196 -2.54 10.25 -7.71
N THR A 197 -2.58 8.94 -7.47
CA THR A 197 -3.32 8.00 -8.30
C THR A 197 -4.17 7.04 -7.50
N ASP A 198 -5.17 6.50 -8.18
CA ASP A 198 -5.96 5.39 -7.69
C ASP A 198 -5.14 4.08 -7.66
N GLU A 199 -5.79 3.02 -7.23
CA GLU A 199 -5.27 1.64 -7.20
C GLU A 199 -4.91 1.03 -8.57
N ASN A 200 -5.37 1.63 -9.65
CA ASN A 200 -5.07 1.23 -11.02
C ASN A 200 -3.91 2.05 -11.61
N GLY A 201 -3.49 3.11 -10.92
CA GLY A 201 -2.51 4.10 -11.35
C GLY A 201 -3.09 5.13 -12.31
N GLU A 202 -4.41 5.34 -12.27
CA GLU A 202 -5.08 6.44 -12.96
C GLU A 202 -4.94 7.72 -12.12
N LEU A 203 -4.60 8.84 -12.77
CA LEU A 203 -4.41 10.14 -12.10
C LEU A 203 -5.70 10.60 -11.41
N ASP A 204 -5.62 10.87 -10.11
CA ASP A 204 -6.67 11.57 -9.36
C ASP A 204 -6.43 13.08 -9.41
N TYR A 205 -5.23 13.51 -9.00
CA TYR A 205 -4.78 14.90 -9.12
C TYR A 205 -3.26 15.02 -9.05
N MET A 206 -2.77 16.19 -9.44
CA MET A 206 -1.37 16.58 -9.34
C MET A 206 -1.25 17.83 -8.47
N SER A 207 -0.15 17.94 -7.73
CA SER A 207 0.14 19.10 -6.88
C SER A 207 1.63 19.44 -6.90
N MET A 208 1.95 20.69 -6.57
CA MET A 208 3.29 21.11 -6.18
C MET A 208 3.37 21.18 -4.66
N GLU A 209 4.36 20.51 -4.05
CA GLU A 209 4.54 20.43 -2.59
C GLU A 209 5.97 20.84 -2.20
N SER A 210 6.20 21.16 -0.91
CA SER A 210 7.50 21.64 -0.39
C SER A 210 7.73 21.32 1.08
#